data_AF-A0A6B9YAH4-F1
#
_entry.id   AF-A0A6B9YAH4-F1
#
_cell.length_a   1.000
_cell.length_b   1.000
_cell.length_c   1.000
_cell.angle_alpha   90.00
_cell.angle_beta   90.00
_cell.angle_gamma   90.00
#
_symmetry.space_group_name_H-M   'P 1'
#
loop_
_entity.id
_entity.type
_entity.pdbx_description
1 polymer ?
#
loop_
_entity_poly.entity_id
_entity_poly.type
_entity_poly.pdbx_seq_one_letter_code
_entity_poly.pdbx_strand_id
1 'polypeptide(L)' 'MSNNRGGGNNPFCDLLENLDPNTDVENVFANGNNINVESFVNIDSDSGLAYFNNGDSVVTVYCDSIDAIDWD' A
#
# COMPACT_ATOMS: atom_id res chain seq x y z
N MET A 1 13.07 -16.41 -20.90
CA MET A 1 13.02 -14.95 -21.11
C MET A 1 12.60 -14.35 -19.78
N SER A 2 13.56 -13.87 -18.99
CA SER A 2 13.26 -13.19 -17.73
C SER A 2 12.97 -11.73 -18.06
N ASN A 3 11.72 -11.30 -17.87
CA ASN A 3 11.33 -9.92 -18.12
C ASN A 3 11.86 -9.06 -16.97
N ASN A 4 12.96 -8.37 -17.28
CA ASN A 4 13.55 -7.30 -16.51
C ASN A 4 12.55 -6.13 -16.44
N ARG A 5 11.63 -6.16 -15.46
CA ARG A 5 10.92 -4.94 -15.03
C ARG A 5 11.95 -4.12 -14.26
N GLY A 6 12.25 -2.92 -14.75
CA GLY A 6 13.27 -2.04 -14.17
C GLY A 6 13.06 -1.90 -12.66
N GLY A 7 14.07 -2.30 -11.89
CA GLY A 7 14.09 -2.23 -10.43
C GLY A 7 14.25 -0.79 -9.93
N GLY A 8 13.18 -0.03 -10.02
CA GLY A 8 12.93 1.08 -9.09
C GLY A 8 11.73 0.66 -8.25
N ASN A 9 11.89 0.63 -6.92
CA ASN A 9 10.76 0.44 -6.01
C ASN A 9 9.65 1.42 -6.41
N ASN A 10 8.40 0.95 -6.46
CA ASN A 10 7.27 1.87 -6.55
C ASN A 10 7.39 2.85 -5.37
N PRO A 11 7.34 4.19 -5.58
CA PRO A 11 7.52 5.17 -4.51
C PRO A 11 6.53 4.98 -3.35
N PHE A 12 5.41 4.32 -3.57
CA PHE A 12 4.49 3.96 -2.49
C PHE A 12 5.02 2.84 -1.59
N CYS A 13 5.82 1.89 -2.09
CA CYS A 13 6.49 0.91 -1.24
C CYS A 13 7.46 1.62 -0.28
N ASP A 14 8.33 2.48 -0.80
CA ASP A 14 9.28 3.25 0.02
C ASP A 14 8.56 4.17 1.02
N LEU A 15 7.45 4.81 0.60
CA LEU A 15 6.62 5.62 1.48
C LEU A 15 6.08 4.80 2.65
N LEU A 16 5.48 3.64 2.36
CA LEU A 16 4.83 2.79 3.36
C LEU A 16 5.84 2.12 4.29
N GLU A 17 7.07 1.85 3.85
CA GLU A 17 8.16 1.36 4.69
C GLU A 17 8.57 2.35 5.79
N ASN A 18 8.37 3.65 5.54
CA ASN A 18 8.72 4.73 6.45
C ASN A 18 7.50 5.33 7.16
N LEU A 19 6.30 4.78 6.93
CA LEU A 19 5.06 5.28 7.49
C LEU A 19 4.81 4.66 8.87
N ASP A 20 4.41 5.49 9.84
CA ASP A 20 4.11 5.00 11.18
C ASP A 20 2.83 4.15 11.19
N PRO A 21 2.80 3.01 11.89
CA PRO A 21 1.57 2.25 12.11
C PRO A 21 0.46 3.09 12.75
N ASN A 22 -0.78 2.86 12.34
CA ASN A 22 -1.98 3.62 12.67
C ASN A 22 -2.01 5.05 12.11
N THR A 23 -1.16 5.39 11.13
CA THR A 23 -1.38 6.62 10.36
C THR A 23 -2.73 6.56 9.66
N ASP A 24 -3.52 7.62 9.79
CA ASP A 24 -4.85 7.72 9.19
C ASP A 24 -4.74 7.72 7.65
N VAL A 25 -5.57 6.90 7.01
CA VAL A 25 -5.66 6.77 5.56
C VAL A 25 -7.13 6.63 5.21
N GLU A 26 -7.64 7.42 4.26
CA GLU A 26 -9.05 7.36 3.88
C GLU A 26 -9.27 6.34 2.74
N ASN A 27 -8.41 6.40 1.72
CA ASN A 27 -8.56 5.54 0.54
C ASN A 27 -7.20 5.11 -0.01
N VAL A 28 -7.14 3.85 -0.47
CA VAL A 28 -6.03 3.34 -1.29
C VAL A 28 -6.58 3.00 -2.67
N PHE A 29 -5.98 3.57 -3.70
CA PHE A 29 -6.29 3.25 -5.09
C PHE A 29 -5.28 2.23 -5.59
N ALA A 30 -5.75 1.05 -5.98
CA ALA A 30 -4.89 -0.02 -6.47
C ALA A 30 -5.43 -0.67 -7.75
N ASN A 31 -4.60 -0.70 -8.80
CA ASN A 31 -4.97 -1.13 -10.15
C ASN A 31 -6.29 -0.50 -10.65
N GLY A 32 -6.49 0.81 -10.38
CA GLY A 32 -7.68 1.55 -10.76
C GLY A 32 -8.94 1.29 -9.92
N ASN A 33 -8.85 0.52 -8.83
CA ASN A 33 -9.97 0.29 -7.90
C ASN A 33 -9.78 1.15 -6.65
N ASN A 34 -10.87 1.73 -6.15
CA ASN A 34 -10.88 2.39 -4.85
C ASN A 34 -11.13 1.37 -3.72
N ILE A 35 -10.29 1.40 -2.70
CA ILE A 35 -10.38 0.59 -1.49
C ILE A 35 -10.47 1.56 -0.30
N ASN A 36 -11.64 1.64 0.33
CA ASN A 36 -11.83 2.42 1.55
C ASN A 36 -11.12 1.72 2.72
N VAL A 37 -10.32 2.50 3.44
CA VAL A 37 -9.57 2.09 4.62
C VAL A 37 -9.68 3.21 5.68
N GLU A 38 -9.18 2.96 6.88
CA GLU A 38 -9.16 3.93 7.98
C GLU A 38 -7.72 4.21 8.44
N SER A 39 -6.83 3.22 8.38
CA SER A 39 -5.45 3.40 8.82
C SER A 39 -4.47 2.41 8.20
N PHE A 40 -3.21 2.82 8.12
CA PHE A 40 -2.10 1.94 7.79
C PHE A 40 -1.74 1.03 8.96
N VAL A 41 -1.50 -0.26 8.69
CA VAL A 41 -1.07 -1.22 9.72
C VAL A 41 0.42 -1.44 9.64
N ASN A 42 0.90 -1.96 8.51
CA ASN A 42 2.32 -2.22 8.25
C ASN A 42 2.54 -2.58 6.77
N ILE A 43 3.80 -2.64 6.32
CA ILE A 43 4.22 -3.27 5.08
C ILE A 43 5.23 -4.39 5.37
N ASP A 44 5.13 -5.48 4.63
CA ASP A 44 6.20 -6.47 4.53
C ASP A 44 7.05 -6.12 3.30
N SER A 45 8.22 -5.53 3.54
CA SER A 45 9.15 -5.08 2.49
C SER A 45 9.69 -6.23 1.63
N ASP A 46 9.76 -7.46 2.17
CA ASP A 46 10.27 -8.61 1.43
C ASP A 46 9.28 -9.08 0.36
N SER A 47 7.97 -8.96 0.63
CA SER A 47 6.90 -9.38 -0.27
C SER A 47 6.21 -8.22 -1.01
N GLY A 48 6.40 -6.98 -0.55
CA GLY A 48 5.70 -5.79 -1.03
C GLY A 48 4.22 -5.75 -0.63
N LEU A 49 3.81 -6.54 0.38
CA LEU A 49 2.44 -6.57 0.86
C LEU A 49 2.22 -5.47 1.91
N ALA A 50 1.35 -4.53 1.58
CA ALA A 50 0.90 -3.50 2.50
C ALA A 50 -0.47 -3.88 3.11
N TYR A 51 -0.59 -3.63 4.41
CA TYR A 51 -1.75 -3.97 5.22
C TYR A 51 -2.40 -2.70 5.75
N PHE A 52 -3.71 -2.60 5.57
CA PHE A 52 -4.52 -1.47 6.02
C PHE A 52 -5.71 -1.99 6.83
N ASN A 53 -6.17 -1.24 7.82
CA ASN A 53 -7.41 -1.51 8.53
C ASN A 53 -8.55 -0.73 7.86
N ASN A 54 -9.72 -1.33 7.69
CA ASN A 54 -10.91 -0.67 7.14
C ASN A 54 -12.07 -0.56 8.16
N GLY A 55 -11.76 -0.62 9.45
CA GLY A 55 -12.72 -0.56 10.56
C GLY A 55 -13.26 -1.94 10.97
N ASP A 56 -13.50 -2.82 10.00
CA ASP A 56 -14.03 -4.17 10.23
C ASP A 56 -12.95 -5.27 10.15
N SER A 57 -11.91 -5.06 9.33
CA SER A 57 -10.95 -6.09 8.94
C SER A 57 -9.62 -5.50 8.45
N VAL A 58 -8.64 -6.38 8.21
CA VAL A 58 -7.39 -6.01 7.54
C VAL A 58 -7.51 -6.29 6.04
N VAL A 59 -7.28 -5.26 5.24
CA VAL A 59 -7.16 -5.33 3.79
C VAL A 59 -5.68 -5.43 3.42
N THR A 60 -5.38 -6.26 2.42
CA THR A 60 -4.01 -6.47 1.93
C THR A 60 -3.93 -6.07 0.47
N VAL A 61 -2.92 -5.27 0.11
CA VAL A 61 -2.64 -4.84 -1.27
C VAL A 61 -1.15 -4.98 -1.56
N TYR A 62 -0.79 -5.18 -2.82
CA TYR A 62 0.62 -5.05 -3.23
C TYR A 62 0.95 -3.56 -3.36
N CYS A 63 1.99 -3.08 -2.69
CA CYS A 63 2.41 -1.68 -2.76
C CYS A 63 2.75 -1.25 -4.20
N ASP A 64 3.30 -2.18 -4.99
CA ASP A 64 3.59 -1.97 -6.42
C ASP A 64 2.33 -1.70 -7.27
N SER A 65 1.16 -2.12 -6.79
CA SER A 65 -0.12 -1.89 -7.47
C SER A 65 -0.84 -0.62 -7.03
N ILE A 66 -0.31 0.10 -6.03
CA ILE A 66 -0.89 1.34 -5.55
C ILE A 66 -0.64 2.43 -6.59
N ASP A 67 -1.73 3.03 -7.03
CA ASP A 67 -1.76 4.16 -7.94
C ASP A 67 -1.80 5.50 -7.18
N ALA A 68 -2.48 5.52 -6.03
CA ALA A 68 -2.61 6.68 -5.15
C ALA A 68 -3.00 6.28 -3.73
N ILE A 69 -2.65 7.13 -2.76
CA ILE A 69 -3.15 7.09 -1.39
C ILE A 69 -3.78 8.46 -1.10
N ASP A 70 -5.00 8.43 -0.59
CA ASP A 70 -5.75 9.61 -0.14
C ASP A 70 -5.71 9.68 1.39
N TRP A 71 -5.36 10.85 1.90
CA TRP A 71 -5.11 11.10 3.32
C TRP A 71 -6.14 12.10 3.83
N ASP A 72 -6.54 11.98 5.10
CA ASP A 72 -7.33 12.99 5.82
C ASP A 72 -6.47 14.21 6.23
#